data_AF-A0A6P0TK08-F1
#
_entry.id   AF-A0A6P0TK08-F1
#
_cell.length_a   1.000
_cell.length_b   1.000
_cell.length_c   1.000
_cell.angle_alpha   90.00
_cell.angle_beta   90.00
_cell.angle_gamma   90.00
#
_symmetry.space_group_name_H-M   'P 1'
#
loop_
_entity.id
_entity.type
_entity.pdbx_description
1 polymer ?
#
loop_
_entity_poly.entity_id
_entity_poly.type
_entity_poly.pdbx_seq_one_letter_code
_entity_poly.pdbx_strand_id
1 'polypeptide(L)'
;MKYSITNTCIECSSCTDVCPVGAIKVVDEKYLIDPLLCDGCKDYDVPQCVAVCAVGSSVPLQTKKGRYKKPNRPNLSLDLFLNGKNNSFASAIVVWETCNLLAQRQSLPWQLDDDGILSYERQVKQGRGLLRFWIGDSYDQENSIVPLRLDTAKDAIASLDIRAACLHLIYAACATGCDQPWEDGFFISDRQIEHYMGLDKRKDLTKLEKLTLIFDLALQACSIIASIQWPRQGRIPEFVMEPEAIWHMVNVHQHFEADELGCKHLVGLTFKVRAGTWAKYFLNQKDHLNHTAFYQ
;
A
#
# COMPACT_ATOMS: atom_id res chain seq x y z
N MET A 1 2.51 10.08 -20.09
CA MET A 1 3.81 10.75 -19.80
C MET A 1 3.63 11.56 -18.53
N LYS A 2 4.58 11.55 -17.59
CA LYS A 2 4.45 12.28 -16.31
C LYS A 2 4.98 13.72 -16.44
N TYR A 3 4.54 14.62 -15.56
CA TYR A 3 4.90 16.06 -15.58
C TYR A 3 5.55 16.49 -14.26
N SER A 4 6.24 17.64 -14.28
CA SER A 4 6.85 18.29 -13.13
C SER A 4 6.66 19.80 -13.21
N ILE A 5 6.91 20.50 -12.10
CA ILE A 5 6.84 21.96 -12.00
C ILE A 5 8.26 22.48 -11.76
N THR A 6 8.70 23.41 -12.61
CA THR A 6 10.02 24.08 -12.52
C THR A 6 10.01 25.22 -11.49
N ASN A 7 11.19 25.77 -11.21
CA ASN A 7 11.38 26.96 -10.38
C ASN A 7 10.86 28.26 -11.01
N THR A 8 10.35 28.24 -12.25
CA THR A 8 9.70 29.40 -12.89
C THR A 8 8.24 29.55 -12.50
N CYS A 9 7.71 28.63 -11.69
CA CYS A 9 6.37 28.72 -11.13
C CYS A 9 6.19 30.00 -10.31
N ILE A 10 5.08 30.69 -10.53
CA ILE A 10 4.69 31.92 -9.82
C ILE A 10 3.62 31.67 -8.75
N GLU A 11 3.40 30.42 -8.37
CA GLU A 11 2.54 30.03 -7.24
C GLU A 11 1.08 30.55 -7.33
N CYS A 12 0.54 30.66 -8.55
CA CYS A 12 -0.78 31.24 -8.82
C CYS A 12 -1.99 30.31 -8.60
N SER A 13 -1.78 29.10 -8.08
CA SER A 13 -2.79 28.05 -7.83
C SER A 13 -3.58 27.50 -9.03
N SER A 14 -3.51 28.08 -10.22
CA SER A 14 -4.41 27.79 -11.35
C SER A 14 -4.42 26.33 -11.82
N CYS A 15 -3.33 25.60 -11.61
CA CYS A 15 -3.23 24.20 -12.02
C CYS A 15 -3.88 23.21 -11.04
N THR A 16 -4.07 23.59 -9.76
CA THR A 16 -4.47 22.69 -8.68
C THR A 16 -5.83 22.04 -8.94
N ASP A 17 -6.83 22.86 -9.25
CA ASP A 17 -8.23 22.42 -9.36
C ASP A 17 -8.55 21.74 -10.70
N VAL A 18 -7.66 21.88 -11.69
CA VAL A 18 -7.85 21.29 -13.02
C VAL A 18 -7.19 19.92 -13.18
N CYS A 19 -6.43 19.45 -12.18
CA CYS A 19 -5.82 18.14 -12.24
C CYS A 19 -6.86 17.05 -11.92
N PRO A 20 -7.23 16.21 -12.91
CA PRO A 20 -8.33 15.24 -12.74
C PRO A 20 -8.03 14.17 -11.69
N VAL A 21 -6.75 13.91 -11.44
CA VAL A 21 -6.25 12.87 -10.53
C VAL A 21 -5.63 13.46 -9.25
N GLY A 22 -5.79 14.77 -9.02
CA GLY A 22 -5.31 15.43 -7.80
C GLY A 22 -3.79 15.30 -7.55
N ALA A 23 -3.00 15.15 -8.62
CA ALA A 23 -1.55 14.95 -8.54
C ALA A 23 -0.79 16.21 -8.10
N ILE A 24 -1.40 17.39 -8.16
CA ILE A 24 -0.73 18.64 -7.76
C ILE A 24 -0.83 18.82 -6.25
N LYS A 25 0.32 18.93 -5.59
CA LYS A 25 0.45 19.09 -4.14
C LYS A 25 1.24 20.37 -3.82
N VAL A 26 0.95 20.97 -2.67
CA VAL A 26 1.72 22.09 -2.13
C VAL A 26 2.59 21.56 -0.99
N VAL A 27 3.90 21.69 -1.12
CA VAL A 27 4.88 21.26 -0.10
C VAL A 27 5.94 22.34 0.04
N ASP A 28 6.13 22.82 1.27
CA ASP A 28 6.99 23.96 1.60
C ASP A 28 6.65 25.20 0.74
N GLU A 29 5.36 25.54 0.69
CA GLU A 29 4.78 26.66 -0.09
C GLU A 29 4.96 26.54 -1.62
N LYS A 30 5.57 25.46 -2.10
CA LYS A 30 5.83 25.23 -3.53
C LYS A 30 4.96 24.14 -4.10
N TYR A 31 4.47 24.38 -5.32
CA TYR A 31 3.72 23.39 -6.09
C TYR A 31 4.64 22.28 -6.60
N LEU A 32 4.15 21.05 -6.54
CA LEU A 32 4.77 19.88 -7.15
C LEU A 32 3.70 19.01 -7.80
N ILE A 33 4.09 18.27 -8.84
CA ILE A 33 3.27 17.20 -9.40
C ILE A 33 3.78 15.89 -8.84
N ASP A 34 2.95 15.18 -8.09
CA ASP A 34 3.22 13.85 -7.58
C ASP A 34 3.28 12.87 -8.75
N PRO A 35 4.46 12.31 -9.08
CA PRO A 35 4.57 11.40 -10.19
C PRO A 35 3.89 10.06 -9.92
N LEU A 36 3.54 9.68 -8.69
CA LEU A 36 2.78 8.46 -8.42
C LEU A 36 1.32 8.58 -8.84
N LEU A 37 0.79 9.81 -8.90
CA LEU A 37 -0.61 10.09 -9.25
C LEU A 37 -0.77 10.59 -10.69
N CYS A 38 0.23 11.29 -11.20
CA CYS A 38 0.18 11.87 -12.54
C CYS A 38 0.08 10.77 -13.61
N ASP A 39 -1.08 10.67 -14.24
CA ASP A 39 -1.37 9.81 -15.39
C ASP A 39 -1.03 10.49 -16.73
N GLY A 40 -0.68 11.78 -16.71
CA GLY A 40 -0.45 12.60 -17.88
C GLY A 40 -1.72 13.11 -18.56
N CYS A 41 -2.85 13.09 -17.83
CA CYS A 41 -4.18 13.42 -18.35
C CYS A 41 -4.53 12.56 -19.57
N LYS A 42 -4.45 11.24 -19.43
CA LYS A 42 -4.61 10.27 -20.55
C LYS A 42 -5.97 10.38 -21.26
N ASP A 43 -6.99 10.90 -20.56
CA ASP A 43 -8.35 11.09 -21.06
C ASP A 43 -8.56 12.47 -21.71
N TYR A 44 -7.50 13.26 -21.90
CA TYR A 44 -7.51 14.60 -22.48
C TYR A 44 -6.47 14.73 -23.58
N ASP A 45 -6.75 15.57 -24.59
CA ASP A 45 -5.80 15.84 -25.69
C ASP A 45 -4.54 16.58 -25.20
N VAL A 46 -4.69 17.41 -24.17
CA VAL A 46 -3.62 18.24 -23.60
C VAL A 46 -3.61 18.09 -22.08
N PRO A 47 -2.43 17.98 -21.44
CA PRO A 47 -2.33 18.00 -19.99
C PRO A 47 -2.90 19.30 -19.41
N GLN A 48 -3.87 19.17 -18.51
CA GLN A 48 -4.61 20.31 -17.97
C GLN A 48 -3.69 21.30 -17.23
N CYS A 49 -2.69 20.80 -16.50
CA CYS A 49 -1.70 21.62 -15.80
C CYS A 49 -0.78 22.42 -16.74
N VAL A 50 -0.61 21.98 -17.99
CA VAL A 50 0.15 22.70 -19.03
C VAL A 50 -0.76 23.73 -19.68
N ALA A 51 -2.00 23.35 -20.00
CA ALA A 51 -2.96 24.22 -20.68
C ALA A 51 -3.27 25.52 -19.90
N VAL A 52 -3.30 25.45 -18.56
CA VAL A 52 -3.60 26.62 -17.71
C VAL A 52 -2.37 27.40 -17.23
N CYS A 53 -1.15 26.92 -17.50
CA CYS A 53 0.06 27.52 -16.95
C CYS A 53 0.55 28.70 -17.81
N ALA A 54 0.26 29.93 -17.37
CA ALA A 54 0.64 31.16 -18.08
C ALA A 54 2.16 31.34 -18.28
N VAL A 55 2.97 30.76 -17.40
CA VAL A 55 4.44 30.89 -17.42
C VAL A 55 5.15 29.63 -17.93
N GLY A 56 4.41 28.61 -18.36
CA GLY A 56 4.98 27.36 -18.89
C GLY A 56 5.85 26.57 -17.91
N SER A 57 5.61 26.69 -16.59
CA SER A 57 6.39 25.98 -15.56
C SER A 57 6.05 24.49 -15.45
N SER A 58 4.90 24.07 -15.97
CA SER A 58 4.51 22.66 -16.06
C SER A 58 5.21 22.03 -17.26
N VAL A 59 6.21 21.19 -17.03
CA VAL A 59 7.05 20.59 -18.08
C VAL A 59 7.02 19.06 -18.00
N PRO A 60 7.24 18.34 -19.12
CA PRO A 60 7.33 16.89 -19.07
C PRO A 60 8.49 16.43 -18.17
N LEU A 61 8.21 15.50 -17.25
CA LEU A 61 9.18 15.00 -16.29
C LEU A 61 10.32 14.30 -17.03
N GLN A 62 11.51 14.88 -16.91
CA GLN A 62 12.73 14.28 -17.45
C GLN A 62 13.34 13.31 -16.45
N THR A 63 14.13 12.35 -16.93
CA THR A 63 14.96 11.54 -16.05
C THR A 63 16.03 12.40 -15.40
N LYS A 64 16.15 12.31 -14.07
CA LYS A 64 17.19 13.01 -13.33
C LYS A 64 18.57 12.60 -13.86
N LYS A 65 19.36 13.58 -14.29
CA LYS A 65 20.76 13.37 -14.70
C LYS A 65 21.66 13.35 -13.46
N GLY A 66 22.71 12.52 -13.49
CA GLY A 66 23.71 12.43 -12.43
C GLY A 66 23.31 11.52 -11.26
N ARG A 67 24.15 11.51 -10.20
CA ARG A 67 23.97 10.61 -9.06
C ARG A 67 22.88 11.15 -8.12
N TYR A 68 22.02 10.26 -7.62
CA TYR A 68 21.15 10.59 -6.50
C TYR A 68 21.99 10.88 -5.26
N LYS A 69 21.72 12.00 -4.58
CA LYS A 69 22.33 12.25 -3.28
C LYS A 69 21.89 11.14 -2.32
N LYS A 70 22.78 10.68 -1.44
CA LYS A 70 22.34 9.79 -0.35
C LYS A 70 21.34 10.60 0.49
N PRO A 71 20.04 10.25 0.48
CA PRO A 71 19.07 10.97 1.27
C PRO A 71 19.38 10.70 2.74
N ASN A 72 19.38 11.76 3.54
CA ASN A 72 19.50 11.64 4.98
C ASN A 72 18.14 11.21 5.51
N ARG A 73 17.91 9.89 5.57
CA ARG A 73 16.66 9.30 6.05
C ARG A 73 16.93 8.66 7.41
N PRO A 74 16.17 9.00 8.47
CA PRO A 74 16.26 8.25 9.72
C PRO A 74 15.92 6.79 9.44
N ASN A 75 16.76 5.87 9.90
CA ASN A 75 16.52 4.44 9.76
C ASN A 75 15.50 4.02 10.84
N LEU A 76 14.22 4.18 10.53
CA LEU A 76 13.10 3.87 11.42
C LEU A 76 12.61 2.42 11.26
N SER A 77 13.19 1.66 10.33
CA SER A 77 12.73 0.33 9.92
C SER A 77 13.65 -0.77 10.44
N LEU A 78 13.06 -1.82 11.03
CA LEU A 78 13.78 -3.02 11.45
C LEU A 78 14.17 -3.85 10.22
N ASP A 79 15.41 -4.36 10.17
CA ASP A 79 15.83 -5.28 9.12
C ASP A 79 15.37 -6.71 9.44
N LEU A 80 14.57 -7.30 8.55
CA LEU A 80 14.01 -8.63 8.74
C LEU A 80 15.06 -9.74 8.58
N PHE A 81 16.00 -9.62 7.67
CA PHE A 81 16.89 -10.75 7.33
C PHE A 81 18.29 -10.54 7.92
N LEU A 82 18.38 -10.41 9.25
CA LEU A 82 19.66 -10.22 9.96
C LEU A 82 20.68 -11.33 9.69
N ASN A 83 20.21 -12.56 9.43
CA ASN A 83 21.05 -13.70 9.05
C ASN A 83 21.26 -13.84 7.52
N GLY A 84 20.70 -12.92 6.73
CA GLY A 84 20.74 -12.90 5.28
C GLY A 84 19.94 -14.00 4.57
N LYS A 85 19.12 -14.77 5.28
CA LYS A 85 18.46 -15.98 4.73
C LYS A 85 16.98 -16.09 5.04
N ASN A 86 16.60 -16.07 6.30
CA ASN A 86 15.22 -16.33 6.72
C ASN A 86 14.82 -15.48 7.92
N ASN A 87 13.52 -15.25 8.04
CA ASN A 87 12.89 -14.67 9.21
C ASN A 87 11.58 -15.41 9.45
N SER A 88 11.22 -15.58 10.71
CA SER A 88 9.90 -16.05 11.12
C SER A 88 8.88 -14.95 10.87
N PHE A 89 7.66 -15.35 10.53
CA PHE A 89 6.54 -14.44 10.37
C PHE A 89 5.28 -15.08 10.96
N ALA A 90 4.26 -14.28 11.18
CA ALA A 90 2.99 -14.76 11.67
C ALA A 90 2.23 -15.55 10.59
N SER A 91 1.92 -16.79 10.89
CA SER A 91 1.25 -17.75 10.00
C SER A 91 -0.25 -17.90 10.32
N ALA A 92 -0.83 -16.93 11.01
CA ALA A 92 -2.27 -16.88 11.28
C ALA A 92 -3.11 -17.08 10.01
N ILE A 93 -4.28 -17.72 10.16
CA ILE A 93 -5.17 -18.02 9.03
C ILE A 93 -5.55 -16.77 8.21
N VAL A 94 -5.68 -15.62 8.86
CA VAL A 94 -5.94 -14.34 8.20
C VAL A 94 -4.82 -13.98 7.23
N VAL A 95 -3.56 -14.15 7.65
CA VAL A 95 -2.38 -13.94 6.80
C VAL A 95 -2.37 -14.93 5.64
N TRP A 96 -2.65 -16.21 5.90
CA TRP A 96 -2.64 -17.24 4.87
C TRP A 96 -3.72 -17.04 3.80
N GLU A 97 -4.97 -16.79 4.20
CA GLU A 97 -6.07 -16.63 3.25
C GLU A 97 -5.96 -15.31 2.47
N THR A 98 -5.41 -14.26 3.08
CA THR A 98 -5.04 -13.02 2.36
C THR A 98 -3.96 -13.30 1.30
N CYS A 99 -2.95 -14.11 1.64
CA CYS A 99 -1.92 -14.52 0.68
C CYS A 99 -2.51 -15.35 -0.48
N ASN A 100 -3.45 -16.26 -0.18
CA ASN A 100 -4.16 -17.04 -1.20
C ASN A 100 -4.96 -16.11 -2.13
N LEU A 101 -5.66 -15.12 -1.58
CA LEU A 101 -6.42 -14.14 -2.34
C LEU A 101 -5.54 -13.34 -3.28
N LEU A 102 -4.45 -12.75 -2.78
CA LEU A 102 -3.51 -11.97 -3.58
C LEU A 102 -2.82 -12.82 -4.67
N ALA A 103 -2.58 -14.11 -4.42
CA ALA A 103 -1.90 -15.00 -5.36
C ALA A 103 -2.83 -15.63 -6.41
N GLN A 104 -3.98 -16.15 -5.99
CA GLN A 104 -4.91 -16.90 -6.85
C GLN A 104 -5.90 -16.00 -7.58
N ARG A 105 -6.20 -14.81 -7.05
CA ARG A 105 -6.97 -13.76 -7.74
C ARG A 105 -8.30 -14.29 -8.31
N GLN A 106 -8.46 -14.27 -9.62
CA GLN A 106 -9.66 -14.70 -10.34
C GLN A 106 -9.99 -16.19 -10.16
N SER A 107 -9.01 -17.02 -9.82
CA SER A 107 -9.21 -18.46 -9.66
C SER A 107 -9.91 -18.85 -8.36
N LEU A 108 -10.08 -17.91 -7.42
CA LEU A 108 -10.85 -18.15 -6.21
C LEU A 108 -12.35 -18.24 -6.49
N PRO A 109 -13.11 -19.00 -5.68
CA PRO A 109 -14.56 -19.10 -5.79
C PRO A 109 -15.23 -17.85 -5.22
N TRP A 110 -15.17 -16.74 -5.96
CA TRP A 110 -15.84 -15.49 -5.59
C TRP A 110 -17.36 -15.64 -5.61
N GLN A 111 -18.01 -15.13 -4.57
CA GLN A 111 -19.46 -15.11 -4.41
C GLN A 111 -19.97 -13.67 -4.52
N LEU A 112 -21.07 -13.49 -5.25
CA LEU A 112 -21.75 -12.21 -5.36
C LEU A 112 -22.89 -12.17 -4.34
N ASP A 113 -22.90 -11.16 -3.48
CA ASP A 113 -24.01 -10.92 -2.57
C ASP A 113 -25.13 -10.09 -3.23
N ASP A 114 -26.25 -9.94 -2.51
CA ASP A 114 -27.43 -9.22 -2.97
C ASP A 114 -27.16 -7.72 -3.20
N ASP A 115 -26.12 -7.18 -2.57
CA ASP A 115 -25.68 -5.78 -2.71
C ASP A 115 -24.73 -5.57 -3.90
N GLY A 116 -24.42 -6.63 -4.64
CA GLY A 116 -23.57 -6.57 -5.83
C GLY A 116 -22.07 -6.47 -5.52
N ILE A 117 -21.65 -6.95 -4.35
CA ILE A 117 -20.27 -6.95 -3.88
C ILE A 117 -19.69 -8.37 -4.00
N LEU A 118 -18.47 -8.47 -4.54
CA LEU A 118 -17.75 -9.74 -4.64
C LEU A 118 -17.01 -10.05 -3.35
N SER A 119 -17.27 -11.24 -2.80
CA SER A 119 -16.61 -11.73 -1.59
C SER A 119 -15.99 -13.11 -1.78
N TYR A 120 -14.91 -13.38 -1.05
CA TYR A 120 -14.31 -14.70 -0.94
C TYR A 120 -14.50 -15.21 0.49
N GLU A 121 -15.02 -16.42 0.65
CA GLU A 121 -15.34 -16.99 1.95
C GLU A 121 -14.51 -18.22 2.31
N ARG A 122 -14.17 -18.33 3.58
CA ARG A 122 -13.47 -19.48 4.15
C ARG A 122 -14.10 -19.90 5.47
N GLN A 123 -14.59 -21.14 5.52
CA GLN A 123 -15.09 -21.73 6.75
C GLN A 123 -13.94 -22.20 7.66
N VAL A 124 -14.15 -22.04 8.97
CA VAL A 124 -13.22 -22.45 10.02
C VAL A 124 -13.86 -23.56 10.86
N LYS A 125 -13.06 -24.56 11.27
CA LYS A 125 -13.45 -25.63 12.20
C LYS A 125 -14.80 -26.29 11.85
N GLN A 126 -14.89 -26.87 10.65
CA GLN A 126 -16.11 -27.57 10.17
C GLN A 126 -17.35 -26.65 10.14
N GLY A 127 -17.18 -25.39 9.72
CA GLY A 127 -18.29 -24.45 9.55
C GLY A 127 -18.72 -23.69 10.81
N ARG A 128 -17.98 -23.81 11.92
CA ARG A 128 -18.29 -23.08 13.17
C ARG A 128 -17.81 -21.62 13.17
N GLY A 129 -16.91 -21.28 12.25
CA GLY A 129 -16.47 -19.91 12.02
C GLY A 129 -16.41 -19.59 10.55
N LEU A 130 -16.34 -18.31 10.24
CA LEU A 130 -16.33 -17.80 8.88
C LEU A 130 -15.36 -16.63 8.77
N LEU A 131 -14.51 -16.66 7.75
CA LEU A 131 -13.79 -15.47 7.27
C LEU A 131 -14.40 -15.09 5.92
N ARG A 132 -14.66 -13.80 5.75
CA ARG A 132 -15.09 -13.24 4.48
C ARG A 132 -14.13 -12.14 4.09
N PHE A 133 -13.75 -12.11 2.83
CA PHE A 133 -12.76 -11.18 2.28
C PHE A 133 -13.33 -10.43 1.09
N TRP A 134 -12.87 -9.19 0.93
CA TRP A 134 -13.23 -8.32 -0.18
C TRP A 134 -12.01 -7.55 -0.68
N ILE A 135 -12.10 -7.03 -1.90
CA ILE A 135 -11.21 -5.97 -2.38
C ILE A 135 -11.88 -4.64 -2.10
N GLY A 136 -11.15 -3.71 -1.48
CA GLY A 136 -11.59 -2.35 -1.23
C GLY A 136 -10.79 -1.32 -2.02
N ASP A 137 -11.30 -0.10 -2.05
CA ASP A 137 -10.57 1.04 -2.63
C ASP A 137 -9.54 1.58 -1.62
N SER A 138 -8.26 1.29 -1.85
CA SER A 138 -7.17 1.69 -0.96
C SER A 138 -6.78 3.17 -1.06
N TYR A 139 -7.41 3.97 -1.94
CA TYR A 139 -6.92 5.30 -2.29
C TYR A 139 -7.67 6.48 -1.63
N ASP A 140 -8.73 6.24 -0.85
CA ASP A 140 -9.46 7.34 -0.22
C ASP A 140 -8.87 7.73 1.15
N GLN A 141 -8.54 9.03 1.31
CA GLN A 141 -7.80 9.56 2.46
C GLN A 141 -8.60 9.58 3.77
N GLU A 142 -9.88 9.18 3.75
CA GLU A 142 -10.81 9.25 4.88
C GLU A 142 -10.87 7.98 5.77
N ASN A 143 -9.83 7.14 5.74
CA ASN A 143 -9.60 6.02 6.67
C ASN A 143 -10.64 4.88 6.69
N SER A 144 -11.64 4.88 5.80
CA SER A 144 -12.65 3.83 5.70
C SER A 144 -12.61 3.19 4.31
N ILE A 145 -11.87 2.10 4.18
CA ILE A 145 -11.82 1.32 2.93
C ILE A 145 -13.15 0.57 2.81
N VAL A 146 -13.89 0.84 1.73
CA VAL A 146 -15.19 0.21 1.45
C VAL A 146 -15.00 -0.86 0.37
N PRO A 147 -15.69 -2.02 0.46
CA PRO A 147 -15.67 -3.03 -0.59
C PRO A 147 -16.09 -2.47 -1.96
N LEU A 148 -15.35 -2.84 -3.00
CA LEU A 148 -15.64 -2.44 -4.37
C LEU A 148 -16.90 -3.16 -4.90
N ARG A 149 -17.67 -2.46 -5.73
CA ARG A 149 -18.80 -3.04 -6.47
C ARG A 149 -18.33 -3.91 -7.62
N LEU A 150 -19.20 -4.80 -8.09
CA LEU A 150 -18.92 -5.87 -9.05
C LEU A 150 -17.94 -5.53 -10.18
N ASP A 151 -18.19 -4.48 -10.97
CA ASP A 151 -17.37 -4.19 -12.16
C ASP A 151 -15.96 -3.71 -11.76
N THR A 152 -15.87 -2.74 -10.83
CA THR A 152 -14.59 -2.24 -10.31
C THR A 152 -13.82 -3.34 -9.58
N ALA A 153 -14.51 -4.21 -8.84
CA ALA A 153 -13.91 -5.33 -8.14
C ALA A 153 -13.28 -6.34 -9.11
N LYS A 154 -13.95 -6.66 -10.23
CA LYS A 154 -13.40 -7.57 -11.26
C LYS A 154 -12.10 -7.02 -11.85
N ASP A 155 -12.08 -5.74 -12.19
CA ASP A 155 -10.89 -5.08 -12.75
C ASP A 155 -9.75 -5.02 -11.72
N ALA A 156 -10.07 -4.73 -10.45
CA ALA A 156 -9.11 -4.76 -9.36
C ALA A 156 -8.52 -6.17 -9.15
N ILE A 157 -9.35 -7.22 -9.11
CA ILE A 157 -8.90 -8.61 -8.97
C ILE A 157 -8.02 -9.02 -10.17
N ALA A 158 -8.37 -8.61 -11.39
CA ALA A 158 -7.60 -8.90 -12.59
C ALA A 158 -6.22 -8.24 -12.58
N SER A 159 -6.12 -7.03 -12.01
CA SER A 159 -4.90 -6.23 -11.96
C SER A 159 -4.00 -6.51 -10.76
N LEU A 160 -4.44 -7.33 -9.79
CA LEU A 160 -3.61 -7.79 -8.68
C LEU A 160 -2.32 -8.44 -9.18
N ASP A 161 -1.20 -8.01 -8.63
CA ASP A 161 0.13 -8.53 -8.88
C ASP A 161 0.49 -9.54 -7.80
N ILE A 162 0.95 -10.73 -8.19
CA ILE A 162 1.33 -11.79 -7.26
C ILE A 162 2.41 -11.34 -6.26
N ARG A 163 3.23 -10.34 -6.62
CA ARG A 163 4.24 -9.75 -5.74
C ARG A 163 3.63 -9.02 -4.54
N ALA A 164 2.37 -8.59 -4.61
CA ALA A 164 1.65 -8.03 -3.46
C ALA A 164 1.48 -9.08 -2.36
N ALA A 165 1.31 -10.36 -2.72
CA ALA A 165 1.30 -11.46 -1.75
C ALA A 165 2.65 -11.57 -1.00
N CYS A 166 3.78 -11.38 -1.70
CA CYS A 166 5.09 -11.34 -1.06
C CYS A 166 5.23 -10.15 -0.11
N LEU A 167 4.77 -8.97 -0.51
CA LEU A 167 4.80 -7.77 0.34
C LEU A 167 3.92 -7.92 1.57
N HIS A 168 2.74 -8.55 1.43
CA HIS A 168 1.87 -8.93 2.54
C HIS A 168 2.58 -9.86 3.56
N LEU A 169 3.35 -10.85 3.09
CA LEU A 169 4.15 -11.70 4.00
C LEU A 169 5.29 -10.93 4.68
N ILE A 170 5.91 -9.97 3.98
CA ILE A 170 6.89 -9.05 4.58
C ILE A 170 6.23 -8.21 5.68
N TYR A 171 5.00 -7.72 5.47
CA TYR A 171 4.24 -7.00 6.50
C TYR A 171 3.93 -7.88 7.71
N ALA A 172 3.54 -9.14 7.50
CA ALA A 172 3.34 -10.10 8.57
C ALA A 172 4.63 -10.32 9.39
N ALA A 173 5.80 -10.36 8.74
CA ALA A 173 7.10 -10.46 9.41
C ALA A 173 7.51 -9.17 10.13
N CYS A 174 7.18 -7.99 9.61
CA CYS A 174 7.41 -6.72 10.32
C CYS A 174 6.51 -6.61 11.56
N ALA A 175 5.25 -7.03 11.44
CA ALA A 175 4.27 -6.94 12.51
C ALA A 175 4.63 -7.82 13.72
N THR A 176 5.30 -8.95 13.53
CA THR A 176 5.78 -9.79 14.65
C THR A 176 6.90 -9.13 15.45
N GLY A 177 7.62 -8.17 14.86
CA GLY A 177 8.62 -7.35 15.56
C GLY A 177 8.03 -6.19 16.36
N CYS A 178 6.70 -6.01 16.35
CA CYS A 178 6.00 -4.95 17.07
C CYS A 178 5.24 -5.53 18.26
N ASP A 179 5.22 -4.83 19.39
CA ASP A 179 4.45 -5.26 20.57
C ASP A 179 2.93 -5.21 20.32
N GLN A 180 2.46 -4.15 19.66
CA GLN A 180 1.05 -3.90 19.36
C GLN A 180 0.90 -3.40 17.91
N PRO A 181 1.05 -4.30 16.91
CA PRO A 181 1.02 -3.92 15.49
C PRO A 181 -0.30 -3.28 15.02
N TRP A 182 -1.39 -3.45 15.78
CA TRP A 182 -2.70 -2.82 15.54
C TRP A 182 -2.81 -1.38 16.08
N GLU A 183 -1.86 -0.91 16.89
CA GLU A 183 -1.81 0.45 17.44
C GLU A 183 -0.68 1.26 16.79
N ASP A 184 0.57 0.83 16.97
CA ASP A 184 1.76 1.62 16.57
C ASP A 184 2.10 1.47 15.07
N GLY A 185 1.89 0.26 14.54
CA GLY A 185 2.34 -0.15 13.22
C GLY A 185 3.87 -0.22 13.11
N PHE A 186 4.37 -0.29 11.88
CA PHE A 186 5.78 -0.35 11.56
C PHE A 186 6.12 0.50 10.33
N PHE A 187 7.41 0.80 10.17
CA PHE A 187 7.94 1.47 8.99
C PHE A 187 8.66 0.50 8.07
N ILE A 188 8.45 0.67 6.77
CA ILE A 188 9.20 -0.05 5.74
C ILE A 188 9.56 0.89 4.59
N SER A 189 10.81 0.83 4.13
CA SER A 189 11.31 1.71 3.08
C SER A 189 11.33 1.05 1.70
N ASP A 190 11.32 1.87 0.64
CA ASP A 190 11.52 1.39 -0.74
C ASP A 190 12.76 0.51 -0.87
N ARG A 191 13.85 0.84 -0.15
CA ARG A 191 15.11 0.10 -0.20
C ARG A 191 15.01 -1.31 0.38
N GLN A 192 14.27 -1.46 1.48
CA GLN A 192 14.05 -2.78 2.06
C GLN A 192 13.21 -3.64 1.12
N ILE A 193 12.14 -3.07 0.58
CA ILE A 193 11.28 -3.76 -0.39
C ILE A 193 12.10 -4.14 -1.64
N GLU A 194 12.91 -3.23 -2.16
CA GLU A 194 13.82 -3.50 -3.28
C GLU A 194 14.77 -4.65 -2.97
N HIS A 195 15.38 -4.66 -1.78
CA HIS A 195 16.32 -5.69 -1.37
C HIS A 195 15.64 -7.06 -1.15
N TYR A 196 14.53 -7.10 -0.40
CA TYR A 196 13.83 -8.33 -0.05
C TYR A 196 13.17 -8.99 -1.26
N MET A 197 12.68 -8.18 -2.20
CA MET A 197 12.01 -8.67 -3.41
C MET A 197 12.96 -8.75 -4.62
N GLY A 198 14.24 -8.42 -4.45
CA GLY A 198 15.26 -8.46 -5.51
C GLY A 198 15.03 -7.45 -6.66
N LEU A 199 14.28 -6.37 -6.41
CA LEU A 199 14.04 -5.32 -7.40
C LEU A 199 15.27 -4.43 -7.62
N ASP A 200 16.23 -4.43 -6.68
CA ASP A 200 17.54 -3.80 -6.85
C ASP A 200 18.30 -4.39 -8.06
N LYS A 201 18.14 -5.70 -8.31
CA LYS A 201 18.79 -6.42 -9.41
C LYS A 201 18.19 -6.13 -10.80
N ARG A 202 16.98 -5.58 -10.85
CA ARG A 202 16.29 -5.20 -12.10
C ARG A 202 16.95 -3.94 -12.69
N LYS A 203 17.62 -4.07 -13.84
CA LYS A 203 18.28 -2.95 -14.54
C LYS A 203 17.46 -2.35 -15.68
N ASP A 204 16.36 -3.01 -16.03
CA ASP A 204 15.39 -2.62 -17.05
C ASP A 204 14.42 -1.54 -16.57
N LEU A 205 14.32 -1.34 -15.25
CA LEU A 205 13.44 -0.33 -14.64
C LEU A 205 14.24 0.89 -14.18
N THR A 206 13.75 2.08 -14.54
CA THR A 206 14.18 3.36 -13.97
C THR A 206 13.82 3.44 -12.48
N LYS A 207 14.44 4.37 -11.74
CA LYS A 207 14.12 4.56 -10.31
C LYS A 207 12.64 4.88 -10.11
N LEU A 208 12.06 5.73 -10.96
CA LEU A 208 10.65 6.09 -10.85
C LEU A 208 9.71 4.90 -11.12
N GLU A 209 10.03 4.05 -12.09
CA GLU A 209 9.24 2.84 -12.36
C GLU A 209 9.32 1.84 -11.20
N LYS A 210 10.50 1.68 -10.57
CA LYS A 210 10.62 0.86 -9.35
C LYS A 210 9.78 1.41 -8.21
N LEU A 211 9.82 2.72 -7.97
CA LEU A 211 9.05 3.36 -6.91
C LEU A 211 7.54 3.30 -7.17
N THR A 212 7.12 3.47 -8.43
CA THR A 212 5.72 3.32 -8.85
C THR A 212 5.26 1.89 -8.58
N LEU A 213 6.02 0.89 -9.04
CA LEU A 213 5.73 -0.51 -8.77
C LEU A 213 5.61 -0.81 -7.28
N ILE A 214 6.57 -0.34 -6.46
CA ILE A 214 6.54 -0.58 -5.01
C ILE A 214 5.31 0.05 -4.36
N PHE A 215 4.96 1.27 -4.78
CA PHE A 215 3.77 1.95 -4.30
C PHE A 215 2.50 1.18 -4.67
N ASP A 216 2.36 0.73 -5.91
CA ASP A 216 1.22 -0.06 -6.37
C ASP A 216 1.08 -1.37 -5.59
N LEU A 217 2.18 -2.09 -5.37
CA LEU A 217 2.20 -3.32 -4.56
C LEU A 217 1.79 -3.04 -3.12
N ALA A 218 2.23 -1.92 -2.54
CA ALA A 218 1.89 -1.53 -1.18
C ALA A 218 0.40 -1.21 -1.03
N LEU A 219 -0.20 -0.54 -2.02
CA LEU A 219 -1.64 -0.29 -2.06
C LEU A 219 -2.43 -1.60 -2.21
N GLN A 220 -2.03 -2.49 -3.11
CA GLN A 220 -2.69 -3.80 -3.28
C GLN A 220 -2.63 -4.66 -2.01
N ALA A 221 -1.53 -4.63 -1.26
CA ALA A 221 -1.45 -5.34 0.01
C ALA A 221 -2.39 -4.74 1.07
N CYS A 222 -2.71 -3.45 0.98
CA CYS A 222 -3.60 -2.74 1.91
C CYS A 222 -5.07 -2.66 1.43
N SER A 223 -5.37 -3.14 0.22
CA SER A 223 -6.74 -3.11 -0.32
C SER A 223 -7.61 -4.26 0.16
N ILE A 224 -7.06 -5.23 0.88
CA ILE A 224 -7.80 -6.41 1.33
C ILE A 224 -8.56 -6.08 2.61
N ILE A 225 -9.88 -6.23 2.55
CA ILE A 225 -10.80 -6.13 3.68
C ILE A 225 -11.16 -7.55 4.13
N ALA A 226 -11.27 -7.77 5.44
CA ALA A 226 -11.81 -9.01 5.97
C ALA A 226 -12.78 -8.77 7.13
N SER A 227 -13.72 -9.70 7.30
CA SER A 227 -14.50 -9.88 8.51
C SER A 227 -14.24 -11.28 9.06
N ILE A 228 -14.33 -11.42 10.38
CA ILE A 228 -13.98 -12.67 11.06
C ILE A 228 -15.07 -12.98 12.07
N GLN A 229 -15.69 -14.14 11.93
CA GLN A 229 -16.54 -14.76 12.94
C GLN A 229 -15.78 -15.96 13.49
N TRP A 230 -15.20 -15.79 14.68
CA TRP A 230 -14.36 -16.79 15.29
C TRP A 230 -15.06 -17.51 16.43
N PRO A 231 -15.23 -18.85 16.36
CA PRO A 231 -15.87 -19.60 17.42
C PRO A 231 -14.94 -19.75 18.62
N ARG A 232 -15.53 -19.97 19.79
CA ARG A 232 -14.78 -20.31 21.00
C ARG A 232 -13.88 -21.52 20.77
N GLN A 233 -12.59 -21.38 21.07
CA GLN A 233 -11.61 -22.46 20.95
C GLN A 233 -10.83 -22.63 22.25
N GLY A 234 -11.23 -23.62 23.05
CA GLY A 234 -10.62 -23.88 24.35
C GLY A 234 -10.83 -22.69 25.30
N ARG A 235 -9.73 -22.04 25.70
CA ARG A 235 -9.72 -20.84 26.56
C ARG A 235 -9.91 -19.53 25.80
N ILE A 236 -9.75 -19.53 24.47
CA ILE A 236 -9.91 -18.34 23.65
C ILE A 236 -11.41 -18.11 23.43
N PRO A 237 -11.96 -16.95 23.85
CA PRO A 237 -13.38 -16.66 23.70
C PRO A 237 -13.75 -16.55 22.21
N GLU A 238 -15.05 -16.68 21.93
CA GLU A 238 -15.56 -16.31 20.62
C GLU A 238 -15.41 -14.79 20.41
N PHE A 239 -15.18 -14.38 19.17
CA PHE A 239 -15.13 -12.97 18.82
C PHE A 239 -15.66 -12.76 17.41
N VAL A 240 -16.16 -11.55 17.18
CA VAL A 240 -16.57 -11.07 15.86
C VAL A 240 -15.78 -9.81 15.55
N MET A 241 -15.29 -9.74 14.33
CA MET A 241 -14.62 -8.58 13.76
C MET A 241 -15.43 -8.14 12.55
N GLU A 242 -15.91 -6.91 12.61
CA GLU A 242 -16.56 -6.24 11.47
C GLU A 242 -15.59 -6.07 10.30
N PRO A 243 -16.08 -5.87 9.06
CA PRO A 243 -15.23 -5.65 7.90
C PRO A 243 -14.20 -4.52 8.12
N GLU A 244 -12.92 -4.87 8.10
CA GLU A 244 -11.81 -3.94 8.26
C GLU A 244 -10.65 -4.35 7.34
N ALA A 245 -9.82 -3.38 6.95
CA ALA A 245 -8.60 -3.66 6.21
C ALA A 245 -7.64 -4.55 7.01
N ILE A 246 -7.02 -5.53 6.34
CA ILE A 246 -5.98 -6.35 6.95
C ILE A 246 -4.75 -5.50 7.30
N TRP A 247 -4.41 -4.57 6.41
CA TRP A 247 -3.34 -3.59 6.61
C TRP A 247 -3.86 -2.19 6.31
N HIS A 248 -3.61 -1.27 7.23
CA HIS A 248 -3.89 0.15 7.04
C HIS A 248 -2.62 0.84 6.59
N MET A 249 -2.69 1.50 5.43
CA MET A 249 -1.67 2.44 4.99
C MET A 249 -1.82 3.74 5.78
N VAL A 250 -1.12 3.88 6.91
CA VAL A 250 -1.23 5.04 7.80
C VAL A 250 -0.61 6.27 7.17
N ASN A 251 0.54 6.11 6.50
CA ASN A 251 1.22 7.21 5.84
C ASN A 251 2.18 6.73 4.74
N VAL A 252 2.32 7.54 3.70
CA VAL A 252 3.35 7.40 2.68
C VAL A 252 4.22 8.66 2.66
N HIS A 253 5.44 8.54 3.19
CA HIS A 253 6.42 9.61 3.10
C HIS A 253 7.17 9.52 1.76
N GLN A 254 6.92 10.51 0.91
CA GLN A 254 7.61 10.67 -0.37
C GLN A 254 8.87 11.51 -0.21
N HIS A 255 9.99 11.03 -0.74
CA HIS A 255 11.27 11.72 -0.68
C HIS A 255 11.58 12.32 -2.04
N PHE A 256 11.77 13.65 -2.11
CA PHE A 256 12.05 14.36 -3.34
C PHE A 256 13.46 14.98 -3.38
N GLU A 257 14.03 15.08 -4.58
CA GLU A 257 15.24 15.85 -4.84
C GLU A 257 15.01 16.78 -6.03
N ALA A 258 15.30 18.07 -5.89
CA ALA A 258 15.19 19.03 -6.99
C ALA A 258 16.44 19.00 -7.89
N ASP A 259 16.23 19.18 -9.20
CA ASP A 259 17.31 19.46 -10.15
C ASP A 259 17.59 20.98 -10.30
N GLU A 260 18.48 21.34 -11.22
CA GLU A 260 18.87 22.74 -11.49
C GLU A 260 17.72 23.61 -11.99
N LEU A 261 16.71 23.00 -12.63
CA LEU A 261 15.49 23.67 -13.10
C LEU A 261 14.42 23.73 -12.01
N GLY A 262 14.70 23.19 -10.81
CA GLY A 262 13.75 23.09 -9.71
C GLY A 262 12.74 21.95 -9.82
N CYS A 263 12.83 21.10 -10.86
CA CYS A 263 11.93 19.96 -11.00
C CYS A 263 12.17 18.97 -9.86
N LYS A 264 11.13 18.65 -9.10
CA LYS A 264 11.20 17.70 -7.99
C LYS A 264 11.11 16.26 -8.54
N HIS A 265 12.16 15.48 -8.33
CA HIS A 265 12.24 14.07 -8.69
C HIS A 265 11.94 13.19 -7.47
N LEU A 266 11.04 12.23 -7.60
CA LEU A 266 10.80 11.24 -6.55
C LEU A 266 12.01 10.28 -6.45
N VAL A 267 12.68 10.28 -5.30
CA VAL A 267 13.91 9.50 -5.05
C VAL A 267 13.74 8.38 -4.03
N GLY A 268 12.57 8.28 -3.38
CA GLY A 268 12.19 7.10 -2.61
C GLY A 268 10.92 7.27 -1.79
N LEU A 269 10.58 6.19 -1.08
CA LEU A 269 9.33 6.05 -0.35
C LEU A 269 9.58 5.44 1.02
N THR A 270 8.78 5.84 2.00
CA THR A 270 8.73 5.18 3.30
C THR A 270 7.28 5.06 3.72
N PHE A 271 6.84 3.84 3.95
CA PHE A 271 5.47 3.50 4.31
C PHE A 271 5.40 3.32 5.82
N LYS A 272 4.37 3.90 6.45
CA LYS A 272 3.92 3.51 7.78
C LYS A 272 2.69 2.65 7.61
N VAL A 273 2.78 1.39 8.03
CA VAL A 273 1.72 0.39 7.88
C VAL A 273 1.31 -0.10 9.27
N ARG A 274 0.02 -0.28 9.50
CA ARG A 274 -0.53 -0.79 10.75
C ARG A 274 -1.41 -2.00 10.46
N ALA A 275 -1.36 -3.03 11.29
CA ALA A 275 -2.28 -4.14 11.17
C ALA A 275 -3.71 -3.71 11.54
N GLY A 276 -4.71 -4.36 10.95
CA GLY A 276 -6.09 -4.26 11.44
C GLY A 276 -6.29 -4.95 12.78
N THR A 277 -7.51 -4.87 13.31
CA THR A 277 -7.90 -5.41 14.62
C THR A 277 -7.66 -6.92 14.74
N TRP A 278 -7.66 -7.65 13.62
CA TRP A 278 -7.33 -9.08 13.57
C TRP A 278 -6.02 -9.39 14.32
N ALA A 279 -5.02 -8.50 14.25
CA ALA A 279 -3.73 -8.73 14.88
C ALA A 279 -3.81 -8.76 16.42
N LYS A 280 -4.80 -8.11 17.03
CA LYS A 280 -5.03 -8.21 18.49
C LYS A 280 -5.37 -9.63 18.93
N TYR A 281 -6.03 -10.39 18.06
CA TYR A 281 -6.45 -11.77 18.35
C TYR A 281 -5.41 -12.82 17.95
N PHE A 282 -4.60 -12.53 16.94
CA PHE A 282 -3.66 -13.50 16.34
C PHE A 282 -2.17 -13.21 16.57
N LEU A 283 -1.79 -11.97 16.90
CA LEU A 283 -0.40 -11.52 17.06
C LEU A 283 -0.08 -10.96 18.45
N ASN A 284 -0.96 -11.15 19.43
CA ASN A 284 -0.76 -10.59 20.77
C ASN A 284 0.05 -11.54 21.65
N GLN A 285 1.37 -11.32 21.72
CA GLN A 285 2.28 -12.13 22.54
C GLN A 285 1.92 -12.11 24.03
N LYS A 286 1.48 -10.95 24.56
CA LYS A 286 1.18 -10.78 25.99
C LYS A 286 -0.03 -11.61 26.41
N ASP A 287 -1.10 -11.59 25.61
CA ASP A 287 -2.31 -12.38 25.88
C ASP A 287 -2.14 -13.86 25.53
N HIS A 288 -1.21 -14.19 24.63
CA HIS A 288 -0.83 -15.59 24.40
C HIS A 288 -0.20 -16.24 25.64
N LEU A 289 0.68 -15.50 26.35
CA LEU A 289 1.26 -15.97 27.62
C LEU A 289 0.18 -16.22 28.69
N ASN A 290 -0.93 -15.50 28.62
CA ASN A 290 -2.10 -15.69 29.49
C ASN A 290 -3.11 -16.72 28.96
N HIS A 291 -2.83 -17.37 27.81
CA HIS A 291 -3.70 -18.30 27.09
C HIS A 291 -5.06 -17.72 26.66
N THR A 292 -5.15 -16.40 26.46
CA THR A 292 -6.38 -15.69 26.06
C THR A 292 -6.38 -15.23 24.60
N ALA A 293 -5.24 -15.29 23.91
CA ALA A 293 -5.10 -14.98 22.48
C ALA A 293 -4.22 -16.01 21.73
N PHE A 294 -4.34 -16.03 20.40
CA PHE A 294 -3.43 -16.78 19.54
C PHE A 294 -2.12 -15.99 19.34
N TYR A 295 -1.03 -16.72 19.16
CA TYR A 295 0.21 -16.21 18.57
C TYR A 295 0.65 -17.24 17.53
N GLN A 296 0.33 -16.99 16.26
CA GLN A 296 0.47 -17.95 15.15
C GLN A 296 1.18 -17.34 13.95
#